data_AF-A0A1M6URI2-F1
#
_entry.id   AF-A0A1M6URI2-F1
#
_cell.length_a   1.000
_cell.length_b   1.000
_cell.length_c   1.000
_cell.angle_alpha   90.00
_cell.angle_beta   90.00
_cell.angle_gamma   90.00
#
_symmetry.space_group_name_H-M   'P 1'
#
loop_
_entity.id
_entity.type
_entity.pdbx_description
1 polymer ?
#
loop_
_entity_poly.entity_id
_entity_poly.type
_entity_poly.pdbx_seq_one_letter_code
_entity_poly.pdbx_strand_id
1 'polypeptide(L)'
;MKPGITSQAGRWYAACLYASGPGWAVVRDVAQPGTVPGGPGHYQQEPAPGRYATQEAATAAAARFNAPRLRPADCYGLLPTPADDYHPHPWDLK
;
A
#
# COMPACT_ATOMS: atom_id res chain seq x y z
N MET A 1 27.66 2.74 -11.89
CA MET A 1 26.41 2.65 -11.10
C MET A 1 25.58 1.50 -11.65
N LYS A 2 25.51 0.36 -10.95
CA LYS A 2 24.51 -0.67 -11.29
C LYS A 2 23.19 -0.21 -10.65
N PRO A 3 22.05 -0.20 -11.37
CA PRO A 3 20.78 0.04 -10.72
C PRO A 3 20.65 -1.03 -9.64
N GLY A 4 20.65 -0.60 -8.38
CA GLY A 4 20.44 -1.49 -7.25
C GLY A 4 19.16 -2.23 -7.52
N ILE A 5 19.21 -3.56 -7.48
CA ILE A 5 18.03 -4.41 -7.46
C ILE A 5 17.31 -4.00 -6.18
N THR A 6 16.42 -3.00 -6.27
CA THR A 6 15.55 -2.61 -5.16
C THR A 6 14.81 -3.87 -4.80
N SER A 7 15.09 -4.41 -3.60
CA SER A 7 14.52 -5.66 -3.13
C SER A 7 13.02 -5.62 -3.37
N GLN A 8 12.56 -6.43 -4.33
CA GLN A 8 11.14 -6.53 -4.69
C GLN A 8 10.34 -7.22 -3.57
N ALA A 9 11.05 -7.82 -2.62
CA ALA A 9 10.51 -8.41 -1.41
C ALA A 9 9.70 -7.37 -0.61
N GLY A 10 8.45 -7.72 -0.34
CA GLY A 10 7.50 -6.93 0.44
C GLY A 10 6.67 -5.94 -0.38
N ARG A 11 6.93 -5.77 -1.67
CA ARG A 11 6.15 -4.86 -2.53
C ARG A 11 4.93 -5.57 -3.11
N TRP A 12 3.78 -4.93 -3.06
CA TRP A 12 2.55 -5.45 -3.67
C TRP A 12 2.56 -5.25 -5.18
N TYR A 13 2.13 -6.26 -5.95
CA TYR A 13 2.01 -6.21 -7.40
C TYR A 13 0.79 -6.99 -7.90
N ALA A 14 0.33 -6.68 -9.11
CA ALA A 14 -0.78 -7.37 -9.74
C ALA A 14 -0.32 -8.74 -10.28
N ALA A 15 -1.13 -9.78 -10.06
CA ALA A 15 -0.90 -11.13 -10.55
C ALA A 15 -2.17 -11.73 -11.16
N CYS A 16 -2.02 -12.48 -12.25
CA CYS A 16 -3.12 -13.21 -12.88
C CYS A 16 -3.53 -14.43 -12.06
N LEU A 17 -4.84 -14.65 -11.91
CA LEU A 17 -5.41 -15.80 -11.22
C LEU A 17 -5.61 -17.01 -12.15
N TYR A 18 -4.55 -17.48 -12.82
CA TYR A 18 -4.70 -18.55 -13.82
C TYR A 18 -5.32 -19.84 -13.27
N ALA A 19 -5.09 -20.18 -12.00
CA ALA A 19 -5.60 -21.41 -11.39
C ALA A 19 -7.05 -21.34 -10.89
N SER A 20 -7.62 -20.13 -10.68
CA SER A 20 -8.96 -19.93 -10.09
C SER A 20 -9.94 -19.21 -11.02
N GLY A 21 -9.63 -19.21 -12.34
CA GLY A 21 -10.45 -18.64 -13.40
C GLY A 21 -10.07 -17.19 -13.76
N PRO A 22 -10.73 -16.58 -14.75
CA PRO A 22 -10.34 -15.27 -15.27
C PRO A 22 -10.38 -14.20 -14.17
N GLY A 23 -9.29 -13.47 -14.01
CA GLY A 23 -9.21 -12.38 -13.05
C GLY A 23 -7.80 -12.10 -12.56
N TRP A 24 -7.69 -11.05 -11.76
CA TRP A 24 -6.46 -10.53 -11.22
C TRP A 24 -6.54 -10.45 -9.70
N ALA A 25 -5.41 -10.64 -9.05
CA ALA A 25 -5.22 -10.43 -7.63
C ALA A 25 -4.03 -9.51 -7.39
N VAL A 26 -3.86 -9.10 -6.15
CA VAL A 26 -2.67 -8.38 -5.71
C VAL A 26 -1.92 -9.30 -4.75
N VAL A 27 -0.62 -9.47 -4.96
CA VAL A 27 0.24 -10.34 -4.15
C VAL A 27 1.51 -9.60 -3.77
N ARG A 28 2.20 -10.07 -2.74
CA ARG A 28 3.57 -9.62 -2.41
C ARG A 28 4.46 -10.82 -2.12
N ASP A 29 5.74 -10.70 -2.44
CA ASP A 29 6.74 -11.71 -2.09
C ASP A 29 7.26 -11.44 -0.68
N VAL A 30 7.05 -12.35 0.27
CA VAL A 30 7.50 -12.21 1.66
C VAL A 30 8.59 -13.22 1.94
N ALA A 31 9.68 -12.78 2.57
CA ALA A 31 10.75 -13.69 2.96
C ALA A 31 10.22 -14.74 3.94
N GLN A 32 10.47 -16.02 3.69
CA GLN A 32 10.04 -17.09 4.59
C GLN A 32 10.78 -16.95 5.93
N PRO A 33 10.08 -16.99 7.07
CA PRO A 33 10.72 -16.96 8.38
C PRO A 33 11.77 -18.06 8.53
N GLY A 34 12.96 -17.72 9.02
CA GLY A 34 14.08 -18.66 9.18
C GLY A 34 14.98 -18.82 7.96
N THR A 35 14.77 -18.03 6.89
CA THR A 35 15.56 -18.10 5.66
C THR A 35 16.37 -16.80 5.43
N VAL A 36 17.54 -16.91 4.78
CA VAL A 36 18.47 -15.78 4.51
C VAL A 36 18.04 -15.00 3.26
N PRO A 37 17.70 -13.70 3.29
CA PRO A 37 17.24 -12.97 2.11
C PRO A 37 18.13 -13.19 0.86
N GLY A 38 17.55 -13.71 -0.23
CA GLY A 38 18.22 -13.85 -1.53
C GLY A 38 18.67 -15.25 -1.97
N GLY A 39 18.41 -16.33 -1.22
CA GLY A 39 18.66 -17.69 -1.72
C GLY A 39 17.47 -18.29 -2.52
N PRO A 40 17.61 -19.54 -3.01
CA PRO A 40 16.52 -20.28 -3.66
C PRO A 40 15.50 -20.83 -2.63
N GLY A 41 14.21 -20.50 -2.80
CA GLY A 41 13.13 -20.92 -1.89
C GLY A 41 12.76 -19.92 -0.78
N HIS A 42 13.25 -18.69 -0.87
CA HIS A 42 13.18 -17.73 0.24
C HIS A 42 11.92 -16.88 0.28
N TYR A 43 11.04 -16.98 -0.71
CA TYR A 43 9.90 -16.09 -0.83
C TYR A 43 8.61 -16.88 -0.97
N GLN A 44 7.62 -16.52 -0.15
CA GLN A 44 6.24 -16.96 -0.28
C GLN A 44 5.41 -15.82 -0.84
N GLN A 45 4.44 -16.13 -1.70
CA GLN A 45 3.47 -15.16 -2.16
C GLN A 45 2.35 -15.01 -1.14
N GLU A 46 2.18 -13.81 -0.60
CA GLU A 46 1.05 -13.46 0.25
C GLU A 46 0.00 -12.72 -0.59
N PRO A 47 -1.26 -13.22 -0.66
CA PRO A 47 -2.32 -12.54 -1.38
C PRO A 47 -2.92 -11.39 -0.55
N ALA A 48 -3.26 -10.29 -1.23
CA ALA A 48 -4.09 -9.24 -0.68
C ALA A 48 -5.57 -9.66 -0.75
N PRO A 49 -6.44 -9.08 0.10
CA PRO A 49 -7.87 -9.31 -0.02
C PRO A 49 -8.43 -8.72 -1.33
N GLY A 50 -9.33 -9.47 -1.96
CA GLY A 50 -10.09 -9.05 -3.14
C GLY A 50 -9.66 -9.71 -4.45
N ARG A 51 -10.53 -9.58 -5.46
CA ARG A 51 -10.31 -10.02 -6.84
C ARG A 51 -10.70 -8.88 -7.77
N TYR A 52 -9.91 -8.68 -8.81
CA TYR A 52 -10.09 -7.62 -9.79
C TYR A 52 -10.39 -8.21 -11.16
N ALA A 53 -11.30 -7.57 -11.90
CA ALA A 53 -11.65 -8.01 -13.25
C ALA A 53 -10.53 -7.71 -14.27
N THR A 54 -9.75 -6.64 -14.05
CA THR A 54 -8.73 -6.17 -14.99
C THR A 54 -7.37 -5.98 -14.32
N GLN A 55 -6.31 -5.97 -15.14
CA GLN A 55 -4.94 -5.73 -14.71
C GLN A 55 -4.78 -4.33 -14.15
N GLU A 56 -5.40 -3.34 -14.78
CA GLU A 56 -5.32 -1.93 -14.40
C GLU A 56 -5.90 -1.72 -13.00
N ALA A 57 -7.05 -2.35 -12.70
CA ALA A 57 -7.68 -2.27 -11.39
C ALA A 57 -6.81 -2.92 -10.30
N ALA A 58 -6.22 -4.09 -10.58
CA ALA A 58 -5.28 -4.74 -9.66
C ALA A 58 -4.00 -3.89 -9.47
N THR A 59 -3.51 -3.27 -10.53
CA THR A 59 -2.31 -2.41 -10.48
C THR A 59 -2.56 -1.15 -9.64
N ALA A 60 -3.72 -0.50 -9.81
CA ALA A 60 -4.12 0.63 -9.00
C ALA A 60 -4.29 0.23 -7.53
N ALA A 61 -4.85 -0.94 -7.24
CA ALA A 61 -4.95 -1.47 -5.89
C ALA A 61 -3.57 -1.76 -5.27
N ALA A 62 -2.67 -2.40 -6.02
CA ALA A 62 -1.29 -2.61 -5.59
C ALA A 62 -0.57 -1.28 -5.27
N ALA A 63 -0.79 -0.23 -6.08
CA ALA A 63 -0.25 1.09 -5.82
C ALA A 63 -0.75 1.68 -4.48
N ARG A 64 -2.04 1.49 -4.15
CA ARG A 64 -2.59 1.92 -2.84
C ARG A 64 -1.95 1.18 -1.68
N PHE A 65 -1.73 -0.14 -1.80
CA PHE A 65 -1.06 -0.91 -0.74
C PHE A 65 0.42 -0.52 -0.56
N ASN A 66 1.07 -0.06 -1.63
CA ASN A 66 2.44 0.45 -1.59
C ASN A 66 2.54 1.93 -1.21
N ALA A 67 1.42 2.64 -1.07
CA ALA A 67 1.44 4.06 -0.76
C ALA A 67 2.09 4.29 0.62
N PRO A 68 2.91 5.34 0.78
CA PRO A 68 3.50 5.68 2.06
C PRO A 68 2.39 5.97 3.07
N ARG A 69 2.45 5.30 4.22
CA ARG A 69 1.57 5.63 5.35
C ARG A 69 1.99 6.99 5.90
N LEU A 70 1.22 8.03 5.57
CA LEU A 70 1.39 9.34 6.18
C LEU A 70 1.19 9.22 7.69
N ARG A 71 2.03 9.87 8.48
CA ARG A 71 1.79 9.95 9.92
C ARG A 71 0.62 10.91 10.15
N PRO A 72 -0.13 10.79 11.26
CA PRO A 72 -1.19 11.74 11.57
C PRO A 72 -0.75 13.21 11.51
N ALA A 73 0.49 13.50 11.91
CA ALA A 73 1.08 14.83 11.84
C ALA A 73 1.33 15.36 10.41
N ASP A 74 1.38 14.48 9.41
CA ASP A 74 1.57 14.87 8.02
C ASP A 74 0.21 15.17 7.33
N CYS A 75 -0.92 14.93 8.01
CA CYS A 75 -2.28 15.14 7.51
C CYS A 75 -2.86 16.53 7.80
N TYR A 76 -2.15 17.41 8.53
CA TYR A 76 -2.68 18.73 8.92
C TYR A 76 -3.06 19.62 7.73
N GLY A 77 -2.37 19.49 6.58
CA GLY A 77 -2.70 20.22 5.36
C GLY A 77 -3.93 19.69 4.60
N LEU A 78 -4.51 18.57 5.04
CA LEU A 78 -5.74 17.99 4.50
C LEU A 78 -6.96 18.32 5.37
N LEU A 79 -6.76 18.95 6.53
CA LEU A 79 -7.87 19.42 7.34
C LEU A 79 -8.55 20.59 6.62
N PRO A 80 -9.89 20.64 6.61
CA PRO A 80 -10.59 21.81 6.11
C PRO A 80 -10.05 23.05 6.83
N THR A 81 -9.75 24.10 6.08
CA THR A 81 -9.46 25.42 6.64
C THR A 81 -10.56 25.75 7.64
N PRO A 82 -10.23 26.20 8.86
CA PRO A 82 -11.24 26.62 9.80
C PRO A 82 -12.16 27.62 9.09
N ALA A 83 -13.47 27.36 9.16
CA ALA A 83 -14.45 28.25 8.57
C ALA A 83 -14.26 29.67 9.12
N ASP A 84 -14.42 30.68 8.29
CA ASP A 84 -14.32 32.09 8.68
C ASP A 84 -15.30 32.47 9.81
N ASP A 85 -16.33 31.64 10.04
CA ASP A 85 -17.30 31.73 11.13
C ASP A 85 -16.82 31.09 12.45
N TYR A 86 -15.51 31.09 12.71
CA TYR A 86 -14.99 30.67 14.01
C TYR A 86 -15.34 31.72 15.07
N HIS A 87 -16.49 31.53 15.72
CA HIS A 87 -16.85 32.33 16.89
C HIS A 87 -15.87 32.01 18.02
N PRO A 88 -15.26 33.02 18.67
CA PRO A 88 -14.39 32.79 19.82
C PRO A 88 -15.16 32.00 20.88
N HIS A 89 -14.48 31.04 21.51
CA HIS A 89 -15.08 30.27 22.58
C HIS A 89 -15.48 31.24 23.69
N PRO A 90 -16.63 31.05 24.38
CA PRO A 90 -17.12 32.01 25.39
C PRO A 90 -16.15 32.27 26.57
N TRP A 91 -15.08 31.48 26.71
CA TRP A 91 -14.01 31.69 27.69
C TRP A 91 -12.87 32.59 27.17
N ASP A 92 -12.83 32.87 25.86
CA ASP A 92 -11.90 33.82 25.22
C ASP A 92 -12.44 35.25 25.23
N LEU A 93 -13.71 35.44 25.61
CA LEU A 93 -14.34 36.74 25.77
C LEU A 93 -14.09 37.23 27.21
N LYS A 94 -13.16 38.20 27.35
CA LYS A 94 -12.91 38.93 28.61
C LYS A 94 -13.99 39.96 28.90
#